data_AF-A0A849T710-F1
#
_entry.id   AF-A0A849T710-F1
#
_cell.length_a   1.000
_cell.length_b   1.000
_cell.length_c   1.000
_cell.angle_alpha   90.00
_cell.angle_beta   90.00
_cell.angle_gamma   90.00
#
_symmetry.space_group_name_H-M   'P 1'
#
loop_
_entity.id
_entity.type
_entity.pdbx_description
1 polymer ?
#
loop_
_entity_poly.entity_id
_entity_poly.type
_entity_poly.pdbx_seq_one_letter_code
_entity_poly.pdbx_strand_id
1 'polypeptide(L)'
;MKKPSEIYNYLMTLYTIKETQAVVAFYGDIEHLKLLNGDLITFLERNGEDFTKFNTDQRIEAEFRISMLFSFFHVCLEYKTRTAFSSGIKKQHPELEKYLTSFDETTYSNLRIYRNKTFHENSSLFEDWKEKKKLNPKENFNKIYSEMKSFFKAAGITTYPANE
;
A
#
# COMPACT_ATOMS: atom_id res chain seq x y z
N MET A 1 -16.92 -8.57 -13.02
CA MET A 1 -16.37 -7.25 -12.58
C MET A 1 -16.93 -6.17 -13.50
N LYS A 2 -17.34 -5.01 -12.97
CA LYS A 2 -17.81 -3.88 -13.80
C LYS A 2 -16.64 -3.30 -14.61
N LYS A 3 -16.91 -2.72 -15.79
CA LYS A 3 -15.87 -2.05 -16.59
C LYS A 3 -15.43 -0.73 -15.91
N PRO A 4 -14.17 -0.28 -16.05
CA PRO A 4 -13.68 0.96 -15.41
C PRO A 4 -14.56 2.20 -15.69
N SER A 5 -15.12 2.30 -16.90
CA SER A 5 -16.03 3.38 -17.29
C SER A 5 -17.37 3.35 -16.55
N GLU A 6 -17.87 2.16 -16.21
CA GLU A 6 -19.11 1.98 -15.44
C GLU A 6 -18.91 2.34 -13.97
N ILE A 7 -17.73 2.05 -13.41
CA ILE A 7 -17.34 2.47 -12.06
C ILE A 7 -17.24 4.00 -12.01
N TYR A 8 -16.58 4.62 -12.99
CA TYR A 8 -16.46 6.07 -13.06
C TYR A 8 -17.84 6.77 -13.12
N ASN A 9 -18.72 6.30 -14.01
CA ASN A 9 -20.07 6.86 -14.14
C ASN A 9 -20.91 6.64 -12.87
N TYR A 10 -20.73 5.51 -12.19
CA TYR A 10 -21.39 5.25 -10.91
C TYR A 10 -20.90 6.21 -9.82
N LEU A 11 -19.58 6.38 -9.66
CA LEU A 11 -19.00 7.29 -8.67
C LEU A 11 -19.44 8.74 -8.91
N MET A 12 -19.54 9.19 -10.17
CA MET A 12 -20.05 10.51 -10.53
C MET A 12 -21.48 10.81 -10.04
N THR A 13 -22.29 9.79 -9.73
CA THR A 13 -23.62 9.99 -9.13
C THR A 13 -23.58 10.13 -7.61
N LEU A 14 -22.49 9.68 -6.98
CA LEU A 14 -22.32 9.65 -5.53
C LEU A 14 -21.50 10.81 -4.99
N TYR A 15 -20.58 11.36 -5.78
CA TYR A 15 -19.65 12.41 -5.38
C TYR A 15 -19.61 13.57 -6.40
N THR A 16 -19.07 14.70 -5.98
CA THR A 16 -18.71 15.79 -6.89
C THR A 16 -17.59 15.35 -7.86
N ILE A 17 -17.35 16.13 -8.92
CA ILE A 17 -16.28 15.85 -9.89
C ILE A 17 -14.91 15.73 -9.20
N LYS A 18 -14.57 16.67 -8.30
CA LYS A 18 -13.27 16.69 -7.61
C LYS A 18 -13.11 15.49 -6.66
N GLU A 19 -14.16 15.16 -5.91
CA GLU A 19 -14.18 13.99 -5.04
C GLU A 19 -14.08 12.70 -5.87
N THR A 20 -14.81 12.60 -6.97
CA THR A 20 -14.77 11.44 -7.87
C THR A 20 -13.36 11.21 -8.41
N GLN A 21 -12.70 12.26 -8.90
CA GLN A 21 -11.31 12.15 -9.38
C GLN A 21 -10.36 11.69 -8.29
N ALA A 22 -10.48 12.23 -7.07
CA ALA A 22 -9.64 11.85 -5.94
C ALA A 22 -9.88 10.39 -5.51
N VAL A 23 -11.14 9.95 -5.47
CA VAL A 23 -11.53 8.57 -5.11
C VAL A 23 -11.10 7.58 -6.18
N VAL A 24 -11.25 7.92 -7.47
CA VAL A 24 -10.78 7.09 -8.59
C VAL A 24 -9.27 6.91 -8.56
N ALA A 25 -8.51 8.00 -8.32
CA ALA A 25 -7.05 7.92 -8.20
C ALA A 25 -6.63 6.98 -7.06
N PHE A 26 -7.23 7.13 -5.87
CA PHE A 26 -6.98 6.25 -4.73
C PHE A 26 -7.30 4.78 -5.01
N TYR A 27 -8.46 4.47 -5.60
CA TYR A 27 -8.78 3.09 -5.96
C TYR A 27 -7.84 2.55 -7.05
N GLY A 28 -7.38 3.40 -7.96
CA GLY A 28 -6.30 3.06 -8.90
C GLY A 28 -5.02 2.65 -8.18
N ASP A 29 -4.60 3.39 -7.14
CA ASP A 29 -3.42 3.04 -6.33
C ASP A 29 -3.61 1.74 -5.54
N ILE A 30 -4.83 1.45 -5.07
CA ILE A 30 -5.14 0.16 -4.45
C ILE A 30 -4.97 -1.00 -5.44
N GLU A 31 -5.41 -0.86 -6.69
CA GLU A 31 -5.21 -1.92 -7.69
C GLU A 31 -3.72 -2.17 -7.96
N HIS A 32 -2.89 -1.13 -8.02
CA HIS A 32 -1.43 -1.28 -8.11
C HIS A 32 -0.87 -2.04 -6.91
N LEU A 33 -1.34 -1.71 -5.70
CA LEU A 33 -0.93 -2.37 -4.48
C LEU A 33 -1.23 -3.88 -4.50
N LYS A 34 -2.37 -4.29 -5.07
CA LYS A 34 -2.69 -5.71 -5.26
C LYS A 34 -1.77 -6.40 -6.24
N LEU A 35 -1.46 -5.76 -7.37
CA LEU A 35 -0.56 -6.33 -8.38
C LEU A 35 0.82 -6.59 -7.77
N LEU A 36 1.34 -5.62 -7.01
CA LEU A 36 2.60 -5.75 -6.28
C LEU A 36 2.56 -6.87 -5.23
N ASN A 37 1.43 -7.00 -4.52
CA ASN A 37 1.26 -8.10 -3.57
C ASN A 37 1.27 -9.47 -4.25
N GLY A 38 0.56 -9.61 -5.37
CA GLY A 38 0.53 -10.83 -6.17
C GLY A 38 1.92 -11.19 -6.73
N ASP A 39 2.69 -10.20 -7.17
CA ASP A 39 4.06 -10.38 -7.64
C ASP A 39 4.99 -10.86 -6.52
N LEU A 40 4.89 -10.26 -5.32
CA LEU A 40 5.65 -10.71 -4.14
C LEU A 40 5.30 -12.16 -3.76
N ILE A 41 4.01 -12.51 -3.71
CA ILE A 41 3.56 -13.88 -3.40
C ILE A 41 4.12 -14.86 -4.43
N THR A 42 3.97 -14.56 -5.72
CA THR A 42 4.50 -15.41 -6.80
C THR A 42 6.01 -15.59 -6.69
N PHE A 43 6.74 -14.54 -6.32
CA PHE A 43 8.18 -14.61 -6.09
C PHE A 43 8.52 -15.54 -4.91
N LEU A 44 7.83 -15.42 -3.79
CA LEU A 44 8.06 -16.24 -2.59
C LEU A 44 7.66 -17.70 -2.81
N GLU A 45 6.58 -17.98 -3.54
CA GLU A 45 6.18 -19.36 -3.90
C GLU A 45 7.27 -20.07 -4.72
N ARG A 46 7.96 -19.34 -5.59
CA ARG A 46 9.03 -19.89 -6.45
C ARG A 46 10.36 -20.07 -5.74
N ASN A 47 10.68 -19.18 -4.79
CA ASN A 47 12.01 -19.11 -4.16
C ASN A 47 12.03 -19.56 -2.69
N GLY A 48 10.86 -19.80 -2.09
CA GLY A 48 10.68 -20.06 -0.67
C GLY A 48 10.54 -18.78 0.15
N GLU A 49 9.95 -18.90 1.34
CA GLU A 49 9.73 -17.77 2.26
C GLU A 49 10.93 -17.49 3.19
N ASP A 50 11.96 -18.34 3.15
CA ASP A 50 13.13 -18.23 4.01
C ASP A 50 14.22 -17.37 3.35
N PHE A 51 14.16 -16.06 3.61
CA PHE A 51 15.09 -15.05 3.06
C PHE A 51 16.57 -15.34 3.37
N THR A 52 16.87 -16.15 4.41
CA THR A 52 18.26 -16.50 4.73
C THR A 52 18.90 -17.40 3.68
N LYS A 53 18.07 -18.14 2.93
CA LYS A 53 18.49 -19.05 1.85
C LYS A 53 18.61 -18.37 0.49
N PHE A 54 18.22 -17.10 0.39
CA PHE A 54 18.32 -16.36 -0.86
C PHE A 54 19.77 -16.08 -1.23
N ASN A 55 20.09 -16.25 -2.51
CA ASN A 55 21.29 -15.71 -3.12
C ASN A 55 21.20 -14.17 -3.21
N THR A 56 22.29 -13.52 -3.62
CA THR A 56 22.37 -12.05 -3.67
C THR A 56 21.26 -11.42 -4.53
N ASP A 57 21.03 -11.94 -5.73
CA ASP A 57 20.04 -11.38 -6.67
C ASP A 57 18.61 -11.54 -6.12
N GLN A 58 18.30 -12.71 -5.57
CA GLN A 58 17.02 -12.98 -4.90
C GLN A 58 16.77 -12.04 -3.72
N ARG A 59 17.81 -11.69 -2.94
CA ARG A 59 17.69 -10.72 -1.84
C ARG A 59 17.36 -9.33 -2.37
N ILE A 60 18.08 -8.88 -3.39
CA ILE A 60 17.83 -7.57 -4.02
C ILE A 60 16.41 -7.51 -4.58
N GLU A 61 15.99 -8.56 -5.28
CA GLU A 61 14.65 -8.68 -5.86
C GLU A 61 13.53 -8.68 -4.81
N ALA A 62 13.71 -9.40 -3.70
CA ALA A 62 12.75 -9.41 -2.60
C ALA A 62 12.66 -8.05 -1.91
N GLU A 63 13.79 -7.42 -1.63
CA GLU A 63 13.85 -6.08 -1.03
C GLU A 63 13.18 -5.03 -1.93
N PHE A 64 13.40 -5.10 -3.24
CA PHE A 64 12.77 -4.19 -4.20
C PHE A 64 11.25 -4.33 -4.21
N ARG A 65 10.73 -5.56 -4.29
CA ARG A 65 9.28 -5.84 -4.28
C ARG A 65 8.62 -5.37 -2.99
N ILE A 66 9.19 -5.69 -1.84
CA ILE A 66 8.69 -5.25 -0.53
C ILE A 66 8.71 -3.72 -0.46
N SER A 67 9.78 -3.09 -0.92
CA SER A 67 9.90 -1.63 -0.90
C SER A 67 8.83 -0.96 -1.78
N MET A 68 8.58 -1.46 -2.99
CA MET A 68 7.52 -0.94 -3.85
C MET A 68 6.14 -1.12 -3.22
N LEU A 69 5.87 -2.31 -2.69
CA LEU A 69 4.63 -2.64 -2.00
C LEU A 69 4.35 -1.65 -0.87
N PHE A 70 5.33 -1.41 0.00
CA PHE A 70 5.20 -0.49 1.13
C PHE A 70 5.09 0.97 0.69
N SER A 71 5.77 1.37 -0.38
CA SER A 71 5.64 2.72 -0.95
C SER A 71 4.22 3.00 -1.44
N PHE A 72 3.59 2.08 -2.18
CA PHE A 72 2.20 2.27 -2.64
C PHE A 72 1.20 2.26 -1.48
N PHE A 73 1.45 1.43 -0.45
CA PHE A 73 0.61 1.46 0.75
C PHE A 73 0.71 2.81 1.47
N HIS A 74 1.92 3.36 1.59
CA HIS A 74 2.12 4.71 2.14
C HIS A 74 1.38 5.78 1.34
N VAL A 75 1.47 5.74 0.00
CA VAL A 75 0.73 6.66 -0.87
C VAL A 75 -0.77 6.57 -0.60
N CYS A 76 -1.33 5.36 -0.48
CA CYS A 76 -2.74 5.17 -0.10
C CYS A 76 -3.09 5.84 1.23
N LEU A 77 -2.22 5.71 2.25
CA LEU A 77 -2.42 6.35 3.54
C LEU A 77 -2.32 7.89 3.46
N GLU A 78 -1.42 8.44 2.63
CA GLU A 78 -1.29 9.89 2.43
C GLU A 78 -2.59 10.53 1.90
N TYR A 79 -3.42 9.79 1.14
CA TYR A 79 -4.70 10.31 0.67
C TYR A 79 -5.61 10.79 1.80
N LYS A 80 -5.50 10.23 3.02
CA LYS A 80 -6.29 10.66 4.18
C LYS A 80 -6.15 12.16 4.49
N THR A 81 -5.02 12.75 4.10
CA THR A 81 -4.73 14.18 4.29
C THR A 81 -5.29 15.09 3.19
N ARG A 82 -5.76 14.52 2.06
CA ARG A 82 -6.28 15.28 0.91
C ARG A 82 -7.75 15.61 1.15
N THR A 83 -8.09 16.90 1.23
CA THR A 83 -9.44 17.35 1.61
C THR A 83 -10.55 16.78 0.72
N ALA A 84 -10.38 16.78 -0.61
CA ALA A 84 -11.39 16.24 -1.53
C ALA A 84 -11.57 14.72 -1.38
N PHE A 85 -10.51 13.99 -1.08
CA PHE A 85 -10.59 12.55 -0.82
C PHE A 85 -11.32 12.27 0.50
N SER A 86 -10.93 12.97 1.57
CA SER A 86 -11.55 12.82 2.89
C SER A 86 -13.05 13.09 2.85
N SER A 87 -13.49 14.16 2.17
CA SER A 87 -14.91 14.47 1.95
C SER A 87 -15.65 13.35 1.22
N GLY A 88 -15.05 12.81 0.15
CA GLY A 88 -15.63 11.71 -0.62
C GLY A 88 -15.75 10.42 0.21
N ILE A 89 -14.64 9.94 0.77
CA ILE A 89 -14.60 8.69 1.52
C ILE A 89 -15.51 8.70 2.74
N LYS A 90 -15.57 9.80 3.50
CA LYS A 90 -16.47 9.93 4.66
C LYS A 90 -17.95 9.72 4.31
N LYS A 91 -18.38 10.15 3.11
CA LYS A 91 -19.78 10.10 2.68
C LYS A 91 -20.27 8.68 2.36
N GLN A 92 -19.43 7.86 1.72
CA GLN A 92 -19.86 6.60 1.09
C GLN A 92 -19.06 5.37 1.54
N HIS A 93 -17.91 5.56 2.20
CA HIS A 93 -17.02 4.50 2.67
C HIS A 93 -16.58 4.75 4.13
N PRO A 94 -17.52 4.84 5.09
CA PRO A 94 -17.21 5.22 6.47
C PRO A 94 -16.25 4.26 7.19
N GLU A 95 -16.29 2.96 6.86
CA GLU A 95 -15.35 1.98 7.45
C GLU A 95 -13.91 2.21 6.99
N LEU A 96 -13.71 2.56 5.72
CA LEU A 96 -12.40 2.93 5.20
C LEU A 96 -11.91 4.25 5.79
N GLU A 97 -12.80 5.24 5.92
CA GLU A 97 -12.49 6.50 6.60
C GLU A 97 -11.99 6.26 8.02
N LYS A 98 -12.76 5.47 8.79
CA LYS A 98 -12.44 5.13 10.17
C LYS A 98 -11.08 4.44 10.26
N TYR A 99 -10.82 3.46 9.40
CA TYR A 99 -9.53 2.76 9.35
C TYR A 99 -8.36 3.73 9.09
N LEU A 100 -8.48 4.58 8.07
CA LEU A 100 -7.43 5.53 7.69
C LEU A 100 -7.12 6.54 8.80
N THR A 101 -8.17 6.99 9.51
CA THR A 101 -8.05 7.94 10.62
C THR A 101 -7.49 7.28 11.88
N SER A 102 -7.81 6.01 12.14
CA SER A 102 -7.32 5.25 13.31
C SER A 102 -5.97 4.56 13.10
N PHE A 103 -5.35 4.69 11.92
CA PHE A 103 -4.10 4.02 11.61
C PHE A 103 -3.00 4.44 12.59
N ASP A 104 -2.33 3.46 13.20
CA ASP A 104 -1.33 3.68 14.24
C ASP A 104 -0.15 4.52 13.73
N GLU A 105 0.10 5.66 14.39
CA GLU A 105 1.16 6.61 14.02
C GLU A 105 2.56 5.99 14.13
N THR A 106 2.75 5.04 15.05
CA THR A 106 4.04 4.32 15.19
C THR A 106 4.29 3.47 13.95
N THR A 107 3.28 2.73 13.50
CA THR A 107 3.33 1.93 12.28
C THR A 107 3.47 2.81 11.04
N TYR A 108 2.78 3.95 11.00
CA TYR A 108 2.92 4.93 9.92
C TYR A 108 4.34 5.48 9.83
N SER A 109 4.94 5.83 10.97
CA SER A 109 6.33 6.29 11.06
C SER A 109 7.31 5.22 10.58
N ASN A 110 7.13 3.96 10.99
CA ASN A 110 7.96 2.84 10.52
C ASN A 110 7.81 2.62 9.01
N LEU A 111 6.57 2.67 8.49
CA LEU A 111 6.30 2.56 7.05
C LEU A 111 7.01 3.66 6.25
N ARG A 112 7.06 4.89 6.78
CA ARG A 112 7.76 6.02 6.17
C ARG A 112 9.28 5.79 6.06
N ILE A 113 9.88 5.05 6.99
CA ILE A 113 11.31 4.68 6.95
C ILE A 113 11.52 3.52 5.95
N TYR A 114 10.58 2.57 5.88
CA TYR A 114 10.63 1.48 4.90
C TYR A 114 10.43 1.94 3.47
N ARG A 115 9.60 2.97 3.26
CA ARG A 115 9.40 3.59 1.96
C ARG A 115 10.78 3.91 1.40
N ASN A 116 11.13 3.22 0.32
CA ASN A 116 12.19 3.70 -0.52
C ASN A 116 11.76 5.10 -0.96
N LYS A 117 12.51 6.14 -0.56
CA LYS A 117 12.52 7.41 -1.26
C LYS A 117 13.10 7.17 -2.66
N THR A 118 12.46 6.35 -3.49
CA THR A 118 13.04 5.94 -4.76
C THR A 118 13.14 7.15 -5.67
N PHE A 119 14.40 7.43 -6.03
CA PHE A 119 14.91 8.25 -7.14
C PHE A 119 14.65 9.75 -7.18
N HIS A 120 13.58 10.26 -6.58
CA HIS A 120 13.21 11.69 -6.74
C HIS A 120 13.52 12.56 -5.52
N GLU A 121 13.69 11.98 -4.34
CA GLU A 121 14.20 12.68 -3.17
C GLU A 121 15.68 12.31 -3.02
N ASN A 122 16.58 13.21 -3.45
CA ASN A 122 18.04 13.07 -3.34
C ASN A 122 18.52 12.99 -1.86
N SER A 123 18.20 11.92 -1.12
CA SER A 123 18.93 11.56 0.10
C SER A 123 20.04 10.57 -0.25
N SER A 124 21.20 10.76 0.39
CA SER A 124 22.32 9.83 0.29
C SER A 124 21.84 8.39 0.55
N LEU A 125 21.99 7.50 -0.45
CA LEU A 125 21.65 6.07 -0.34
C LEU A 125 22.25 5.41 0.92
N PHE A 126 23.40 5.91 1.36
CA PHE A 126 24.07 5.45 2.58
C PHE A 126 23.33 5.84 3.86
N GLU A 127 22.75 7.03 3.94
CA GLU A 127 21.97 7.46 5.10
C GLU A 127 20.60 6.77 5.13
N ASP A 128 19.97 6.59 3.97
CA ASP A 128 18.75 5.78 3.83
C ASP A 128 18.98 4.34 4.31
N TRP A 129 20.13 3.74 3.95
CA TRP A 129 20.50 2.41 4.42
C TRP A 129 20.74 2.35 5.94
N LYS A 130 21.37 3.37 6.54
CA LYS A 130 21.56 3.45 8.00
C LYS A 130 20.24 3.54 8.74
N GLU A 131 19.29 4.32 8.25
CA GLU A 131 17.96 4.44 8.87
C GLU A 131 17.19 3.12 8.78
N LYS A 132 17.22 2.44 7.63
CA LYS A 132 16.57 1.12 7.47
C LYS A 132 17.15 0.04 8.37
N LYS A 133 18.45 0.10 8.70
CA LYS A 133 19.08 -0.81 9.67
C LYS A 133 18.53 -0.68 11.10
N LYS A 134 17.87 0.42 11.44
CA LYS A 134 17.23 0.61 12.75
C LYS A 134 15.92 -0.17 12.87
N LEU A 135 15.37 -0.64 11.76
CA LEU A 135 14.11 -1.38 11.73
C LEU A 135 14.39 -2.86 11.94
N ASN A 136 13.56 -3.55 12.72
CA ASN A 136 13.52 -5.01 12.73
C ASN A 136 12.75 -5.50 11.50
N PRO A 137 13.43 -6.06 10.47
CA PRO A 137 12.80 -6.37 9.19
C PRO A 137 11.63 -7.35 9.31
N LYS A 138 11.77 -8.38 10.15
CA LYS A 138 10.79 -9.46 10.26
C LYS A 138 9.54 -9.03 11.01
N GLU A 139 9.71 -8.40 12.17
CA GLU A 139 8.59 -7.97 13.01
C GLU A 139 7.80 -6.83 12.36
N ASN A 140 8.50 -5.85 11.78
CA ASN A 140 7.84 -4.73 11.12
C ASN A 140 7.18 -5.15 9.80
N PHE A 141 7.79 -6.05 9.02
CA PHE A 141 7.17 -6.55 7.79
C PHE A 141 5.84 -7.24 8.09
N ASN A 142 5.82 -8.18 9.04
CA ASN A 142 4.59 -8.90 9.39
C ASN A 142 3.51 -7.97 9.93
N LYS A 143 3.89 -6.98 10.75
CA LYS A 143 2.95 -5.97 11.27
C LYS A 143 2.36 -5.13 10.14
N ILE A 144 3.19 -4.55 9.27
CA ILE A 144 2.75 -3.72 8.15
C ILE A 144 1.91 -4.53 7.16
N TYR A 145 2.32 -5.76 6.86
CA TYR A 145 1.59 -6.63 5.95
C TYR A 145 0.21 -7.00 6.49
N SER A 146 0.11 -7.27 7.80
CA SER A 146 -1.19 -7.48 8.46
C SER A 146 -2.09 -6.25 8.38
N GLU A 147 -1.53 -5.04 8.54
CA GLU A 147 -2.27 -3.80 8.35
C GLU A 147 -2.79 -3.64 6.92
N MET A 148 -1.97 -3.96 5.92
CA MET A 148 -2.39 -3.92 4.51
C MET A 148 -3.59 -4.82 4.22
N LYS A 149 -3.64 -6.02 4.82
CA LYS A 149 -4.81 -6.91 4.71
C LYS A 149 -6.07 -6.26 5.29
N SER A 150 -5.98 -5.66 6.48
CA SER A 150 -7.08 -4.93 7.12
C SER A 150 -7.56 -3.74 6.26
N PHE A 151 -6.62 -3.02 5.66
CA PHE A 151 -6.90 -1.92 4.74
C PHE A 151 -7.69 -2.37 3.51
N PHE A 152 -7.28 -3.47 2.85
CA PHE A 152 -8.03 -3.99 1.69
C PHE A 152 -9.47 -4.39 2.05
N LYS A 153 -9.66 -5.02 3.21
CA LYS A 153 -10.98 -5.35 3.73
C LYS A 153 -11.82 -4.11 3.96
N ALA A 154 -11.25 -3.08 4.59
CA ALA A 154 -11.93 -1.80 4.82
C ALA A 154 -12.29 -1.09 3.50
N ALA A 155 -11.46 -1.24 2.47
CA ALA A 155 -11.73 -0.73 1.13
C ALA A 155 -12.80 -1.52 0.35
N GLY A 156 -13.38 -2.57 0.93
CA GLY A 156 -14.43 -3.38 0.29
C GLY A 156 -13.91 -4.18 -0.91
N ILE A 157 -12.61 -4.49 -0.91
CA ILE A 157 -11.89 -5.03 -2.04
C ILE A 157 -11.41 -6.45 -1.73
N THR A 158 -11.74 -7.40 -2.60
CA THR A 158 -11.24 -8.78 -2.50
C THR A 158 -9.73 -8.81 -2.77
N THR A 159 -8.97 -9.45 -1.87
CA THR A 159 -7.51 -9.57 -1.94
C THR A 159 -7.07 -10.72 -2.83
N TYR A 160 -5.80 -10.70 -3.26
CA TYR A 160 -5.16 -11.83 -3.92
C TYR A 160 -4.10 -12.50 -3.02
N PRO A 161 -3.99 -13.84 -3.01
CA PRO A 161 -4.97 -14.76 -3.59
C PRO A 161 -6.30 -14.66 -2.84
N ALA A 162 -7.40 -14.92 -3.55
CA ALA A 162 -8.76 -14.80 -3.03
C ALA A 162 -9.13 -15.86 -1.98
N ASN A 163 -8.15 -16.63 -1.50
CA ASN A 163 -8.33 -17.81 -0.66
C ASN A 163 -7.56 -17.63 0.66
N GLU A 164 -8.27 -17.20 1.70
CA GLU A 164 -7.99 -17.61 3.09
C GLU A 164 -8.92 -18.77 3.44
#